data_AF-A0A4S8RSR0-F1
#
_entry.id   AF-A0A4S8RSR0-F1
#
_cell.length_a   1.000
_cell.length_b   1.000
_cell.length_c   1.000
_cell.angle_alpha   90.00
_cell.angle_beta   90.00
_cell.angle_gamma   90.00
#
_symmetry.space_group_name_H-M   'P 1'
#
loop_
_entity.id
_entity.type
_entity.pdbx_description
1 polymer ?
#
loop_
_entity_poly.entity_id
_entity_poly.type
_entity_poly.pdbx_seq_one_letter_code
_entity_poly.pdbx_strand_id
1 'polypeptide(L)'
;MKERKRGRKRLGNKKRYHNIMLRFNDTEYDKLRQLCQSYNLDISQRGTISPLLRRLVLQSESEEKDMLPDTSNLAYHINKIGNNINQLVKIAHHKNLRSPNSSLQNEIQRTNELLYALLEITREDKSR
;
A
#
# COMPACT_ATOMS: atom_id res chain seq x y z
N MET A 1 3.18 -44.71 -11.49
CA MET A 1 3.88 -43.45 -11.17
C MET A 1 4.56 -42.92 -12.43
N LYS A 2 4.16 -41.75 -12.96
CA LYS A 2 4.85 -41.15 -14.14
C LYS A 2 6.07 -40.38 -13.67
N GLU A 3 7.24 -40.79 -14.16
CA GLU A 3 8.53 -40.17 -13.90
C GLU A 3 8.51 -38.66 -14.19
N ARG A 4 8.80 -37.84 -13.18
CA ARG A 4 8.95 -36.40 -13.34
C ARG A 4 10.30 -36.13 -14.01
N LYS A 5 10.28 -35.93 -15.34
CA LYS A 5 11.45 -35.47 -16.11
C LYS A 5 12.00 -34.17 -15.49
N ARG A 6 13.16 -34.27 -14.83
CA ARG A 6 13.98 -33.13 -14.39
C ARG A 6 14.43 -32.37 -15.64
N GLY A 7 13.75 -31.28 -15.97
CA GLY A 7 14.06 -30.47 -17.14
C GLY A 7 13.60 -29.02 -16.96
N ARG A 8 14.13 -28.14 -17.81
CA ARG A 8 13.81 -26.70 -17.84
C ARG A 8 12.30 -26.47 -17.87
N LYS A 9 11.80 -25.62 -16.96
CA LYS A 9 10.38 -25.29 -16.78
C LYS A 9 9.74 -24.94 -18.14
N ARG A 10 8.69 -25.67 -18.54
CA ARG A 10 7.92 -25.37 -19.75
C ARG A 10 7.10 -24.10 -19.49
N LEU A 11 7.55 -22.96 -20.03
CA LEU A 11 6.90 -21.65 -19.85
C LEU A 11 5.55 -21.51 -20.60
N GLY A 12 5.13 -22.51 -21.38
CA GLY A 12 3.84 -22.53 -22.09
C GLY A 12 3.62 -21.26 -22.91
N ASN A 13 2.38 -20.75 -22.88
CA ASN A 13 1.99 -19.52 -23.57
C ASN A 13 2.59 -18.24 -22.95
N LYS A 14 3.29 -18.33 -21.81
CA LYS A 14 4.00 -17.20 -21.17
C LYS A 14 5.44 -17.05 -21.66
N LYS A 15 5.87 -17.87 -22.62
CA LYS A 15 7.18 -17.72 -23.25
C LYS A 15 7.18 -16.44 -24.08
N ARG A 16 8.24 -15.66 -23.95
CA ARG A 16 8.43 -14.39 -24.67
C ARG A 16 9.04 -14.71 -26.03
N TYR A 17 8.31 -14.39 -27.11
CA TYR A 17 8.70 -14.72 -28.49
C TYR A 17 9.20 -13.52 -29.29
N HIS A 18 8.71 -12.31 -28.99
CA HIS A 18 9.09 -11.09 -29.68
C HIS A 18 10.41 -10.54 -29.13
N ASN A 19 11.36 -10.25 -30.02
CA ASN A 19 12.63 -9.65 -29.70
C ASN A 19 12.69 -8.22 -30.24
N ILE A 20 13.21 -7.29 -29.44
CA ILE A 20 13.42 -5.90 -29.82
C ILE A 20 14.90 -5.60 -29.61
N MET A 21 15.57 -5.13 -30.67
CA MET A 21 16.96 -4.69 -30.60
C MET A 21 16.99 -3.16 -30.49
N LEU A 22 17.58 -2.67 -29.40
CA LEU A 22 17.79 -1.25 -29.17
C LEU A 22 19.29 -0.95 -29.30
N ARG A 23 19.61 0.12 -30.02
CA ARG A 23 20.97 0.66 -30.09
C ARG A 23 21.01 1.93 -29.25
N PHE A 24 22.05 2.08 -28.44
CA PHE A 24 22.30 3.26 -27.63
C PHE A 24 23.59 3.93 -28.11
N ASN A 25 23.63 5.25 -28.09
CA ASN A 25 24.90 5.97 -28.19
C ASN A 25 25.63 5.95 -26.82
N ASP A 26 26.89 6.42 -26.79
CA ASP A 26 27.71 6.37 -25.59
C ASP A 26 27.05 7.10 -24.40
N THR A 27 26.48 8.28 -24.65
CA THR A 27 25.82 9.09 -23.61
C THR A 27 24.56 8.44 -23.04
N GLU A 28 23.76 7.79 -23.90
CA GLU A 28 22.57 7.04 -23.50
C GLU A 28 22.94 5.78 -22.74
N TYR A 29 24.01 5.11 -23.17
CA TYR A 29 24.52 3.91 -22.51
C TYR A 29 25.04 4.24 -21.11
N ASP A 30 25.72 5.37 -20.92
CA ASP A 30 26.18 5.82 -19.61
C ASP A 30 25.01 6.14 -18.67
N LYS A 31 23.95 6.80 -19.17
CA LYS A 31 22.72 7.00 -18.39
C LYS A 31 22.08 5.69 -17.99
N LEU A 32 22.01 4.73 -18.91
CA LEU A 32 21.46 3.40 -18.65
C LEU A 32 22.30 2.65 -17.62
N ARG A 33 23.64 2.80 -17.65
CA ARG A 33 24.56 2.24 -16.66
C ARG A 33 24.32 2.84 -15.27
N GLN A 34 24.20 4.16 -15.16
CA GLN A 34 23.89 4.84 -13.90
C GLN A 34 22.54 4.37 -13.33
N LEU A 35 21.53 4.23 -14.18
CA LEU A 35 20.22 3.71 -13.78
C LEU A 35 20.31 2.25 -13.28
N CYS A 36 21.13 1.41 -13.91
CA CYS A 36 21.33 0.04 -13.40
C CYS A 36 22.00 0.05 -12.02
N GLN A 37 23.02 0.90 -11.85
CA GLN A 37 23.72 1.06 -10.57
C GLN A 37 22.79 1.53 -9.45
N SER A 38 21.83 2.43 -9.72
CA SER A 38 20.88 2.89 -8.69
C SER A 38 19.96 1.77 -8.18
N TYR A 39 19.75 0.72 -8.98
CA TYR A 39 19.02 -0.49 -8.54
C TYR A 39 19.96 -1.60 -8.05
N ASN A 40 21.25 -1.31 -7.85
CA ASN A 40 22.31 -2.27 -7.52
C ASN A 40 22.40 -3.43 -8.53
N LEU A 41 22.14 -3.14 -9.80
CA LEU A 41 22.17 -4.10 -10.89
C LEU A 41 23.43 -3.94 -11.74
N ASP A 42 24.03 -5.07 -12.10
CA ASP A 42 25.19 -5.11 -12.99
C ASP A 42 24.76 -5.26 -14.46
N ILE A 43 25.06 -4.22 -15.25
CA ILE A 43 24.78 -4.15 -16.69
C ILE A 43 25.51 -5.22 -17.50
N SER A 44 26.67 -5.68 -17.04
CA SER A 44 27.47 -6.70 -17.73
C SER A 44 26.87 -8.09 -17.60
N GLN A 45 25.93 -8.31 -16.67
CA GLN A 45 25.30 -9.60 -16.48
C GLN A 45 24.19 -9.86 -17.51
N ARG A 46 24.23 -11.08 -18.07
CA ARG A 46 23.24 -11.52 -19.05
C ARG A 46 21.86 -11.58 -18.41
N GLY A 47 20.94 -10.81 -18.97
CA GLY A 47 19.53 -10.82 -18.55
C GLY A 47 19.20 -9.80 -17.46
N THR A 48 20.05 -8.82 -17.21
CA THR A 48 19.76 -7.69 -16.31
C THR A 48 19.01 -6.56 -17.03
N ILE A 49 19.50 -6.16 -18.21
CA ILE A 49 18.97 -5.01 -18.95
C ILE A 49 17.58 -5.26 -19.51
N SER A 50 17.35 -6.41 -20.16
CA SER A 50 16.07 -6.67 -20.82
C SER A 50 14.88 -6.72 -19.86
N PRO A 51 14.98 -7.30 -18.63
CA PRO A 51 13.92 -7.18 -17.63
C PRO A 51 13.74 -5.78 -17.08
N LEU A 52 14.83 -5.03 -16.85
CA LEU A 52 14.78 -3.66 -16.33
C LEU A 52 14.06 -2.74 -17.32
N LEU A 53 14.50 -2.72 -18.59
CA LEU A 53 13.85 -1.92 -19.64
C LEU A 53 12.39 -2.31 -19.84
N ARG A 54 12.07 -3.61 -19.81
CA ARG A 54 10.68 -4.05 -19.90
C ARG A 54 9.86 -3.54 -18.72
N ARG A 55 10.40 -3.61 -17.51
CA ARG A 55 9.73 -3.13 -16.32
C ARG A 55 9.49 -1.63 -16.42
N LEU A 56 10.50 -0.85 -16.80
CA LEU A 56 10.36 0.60 -16.98
C LEU A 56 9.30 0.96 -18.02
N VAL A 57 9.32 0.33 -19.20
CA VAL A 57 8.36 0.61 -20.27
C VAL A 57 6.94 0.16 -19.93
N LEU A 58 6.76 -0.96 -19.22
CA LEU A 58 5.43 -1.42 -18.79
C LEU A 58 4.92 -0.67 -17.55
N GLN A 59 5.82 -0.16 -16.69
CA GLN A 59 5.47 0.60 -15.49
C GLN A 59 5.32 2.10 -15.75
N SER A 60 5.92 2.63 -16.81
CA SER A 60 5.71 4.03 -17.22
C SER A 60 4.26 4.30 -17.63
N GLU A 61 3.51 3.29 -18.07
CA GLU A 61 2.05 3.40 -18.27
C GLU A 61 1.26 3.46 -16.94
N SER A 62 1.85 3.04 -15.83
CA SER A 62 1.23 3.07 -14.49
C SER A 62 1.63 4.28 -13.63
N GLU A 63 2.74 4.96 -13.94
CA GLU A 63 3.19 6.13 -13.17
C GLU A 63 2.27 7.36 -13.33
N GLU A 64 1.49 7.47 -14.42
CA GLU A 64 0.44 8.50 -14.53
C GLU A 64 -0.77 8.25 -13.58
N LYS A 65 -0.91 7.05 -12.99
CA LYS A 65 -2.08 6.69 -12.15
C LYS A 65 -1.77 6.49 -10.67
N ASP A 66 -0.52 6.23 -10.29
CA ASP A 66 -0.16 5.83 -8.92
C ASP A 66 0.58 6.91 -8.10
N MET A 67 0.57 8.18 -8.52
CA MET A 67 0.84 9.29 -7.60
C MET A 67 -0.36 9.48 -6.65
N LEU A 68 -0.63 8.47 -5.81
CA LEU A 68 -1.49 8.65 -4.65
C LEU A 68 -0.93 9.82 -3.83
N PRO A 69 -1.77 10.78 -3.42
CA PRO A 69 -1.32 11.94 -2.66
C PRO A 69 -0.61 11.47 -1.39
N ASP A 70 0.39 12.23 -0.93
CA ASP A 70 1.10 11.91 0.29
C ASP A 70 0.13 11.81 1.48
N THR A 71 -0.13 10.57 1.92
CA THR A 71 -1.04 10.25 3.03
C THR A 71 -0.35 10.30 4.38
N SER A 72 0.95 10.65 4.44
CA SER A 72 1.73 10.72 5.67
C SER A 72 1.09 11.62 6.73
N ASN A 73 0.56 12.78 6.30
CA ASN A 73 -0.09 13.73 7.19
C ASN A 73 -1.44 13.20 7.71
N LEU A 74 -2.21 12.53 6.85
CA LEU A 74 -3.47 11.87 7.25
C LEU A 74 -3.19 10.74 8.25
N ALA A 75 -2.19 9.90 7.98
CA ALA A 75 -1.78 8.83 8.87
C ALA A 75 -1.31 9.37 10.24
N TYR A 76 -0.56 10.48 10.26
CA TYR A 76 -0.14 11.15 11.48
C TYR A 76 -1.35 11.60 12.32
N HIS A 77 -2.34 12.25 11.70
CA HIS A 77 -3.55 12.69 12.39
C HIS A 77 -4.40 11.51 12.88
N ILE A 78 -4.56 10.45 12.07
CA ILE A 78 -5.26 9.22 12.48
C ILE A 78 -4.57 8.57 13.68
N ASN A 79 -3.24 8.49 13.68
CA ASN A 79 -2.48 7.94 14.81
C ASN A 79 -2.66 8.78 16.09
N LYS A 80 -2.71 10.11 15.96
CA LYS A 80 -2.98 11.01 17.10
C LYS A 80 -4.38 10.81 17.66
N ILE A 81 -5.39 10.64 16.80
CA ILE A 81 -6.77 10.30 17.21
C ILE A 81 -6.81 8.95 17.91
N GLY A 82 -6.17 7.92 17.34
CA GLY A 82 -6.10 6.58 17.93
C GLY A 82 -5.44 6.57 19.31
N ASN A 83 -4.37 7.35 19.50
CA ASN A 83 -3.72 7.50 20.81
C ASN A 83 -4.65 8.15 21.85
N ASN A 84 -5.39 9.20 21.48
CA ASN A 84 -6.34 9.84 22.38
C ASN A 84 -7.48 8.89 22.77
N ILE A 85 -8.00 8.12 21.81
CA ILE A 85 -9.02 7.08 22.07
C ILE A 85 -8.48 6.03 23.04
N ASN A 86 -7.24 5.54 22.82
CA ASN A 86 -6.63 4.55 23.69
C ASN A 86 -6.44 5.08 25.13
N GLN A 87 -6.08 6.36 25.28
CA GLN A 87 -5.99 7.00 26.60
C GLN A 87 -7.37 7.10 27.28
N LEU A 88 -8.41 7.51 26.55
CA LEU A 88 -9.78 7.57 27.08
C LEU A 88 -10.28 6.19 27.53
N VAL A 89 -10.04 5.15 26.73
CA VAL A 89 -10.42 3.77 27.06
C VAL A 89 -9.68 3.29 28.30
N LYS A 90 -8.37 3.54 28.42
CA LYS A 90 -7.60 3.21 29.61
C LYS A 90 -8.12 3.94 30.86
N ILE A 91 -8.45 5.22 30.74
CA ILE A 91 -9.01 6.01 31.84
C ILE A 91 -10.39 5.46 32.24
N ALA A 92 -11.28 5.18 31.28
CA ALA A 92 -12.59 4.60 31.54
C ALA A 92 -12.48 3.23 32.22
N HIS A 93 -11.59 2.37 31.74
CA HIS A 93 -11.31 1.06 32.33
C HIS A 93 -10.75 1.18 33.76
N HIS A 94 -9.76 2.04 33.99
CA HIS A 94 -9.22 2.30 35.32
C HIS A 94 -10.25 2.91 36.28
N LYS A 95 -11.13 3.80 35.80
CA LYS A 95 -12.21 4.38 36.61
C LYS A 95 -13.27 3.34 36.96
N ASN A 96 -13.66 2.47 36.02
CA ASN A 96 -14.57 1.34 36.28
C ASN A 96 -14.03 0.38 37.35
N LEU A 97 -12.73 0.10 37.33
CA LEU A 97 -12.07 -0.76 38.33
C LEU A 97 -11.96 -0.12 39.72
N ARG A 98 -11.85 1.21 39.79
CA ARG A 98 -11.60 1.94 41.06
C ARG A 98 -12.87 2.37 41.78
N SER A 99 -13.99 2.45 41.07
CA SER A 99 -15.34 2.70 41.59
C SER A 99 -16.32 2.25 40.50
N PRO A 100 -17.09 1.17 40.69
CA PRO A 100 -18.15 0.80 39.75
C PRO A 100 -19.26 1.85 39.89
N ASN A 101 -19.07 2.98 39.24
CA ASN A 101 -19.96 4.12 39.31
C ASN A 101 -21.09 3.88 38.31
N SER A 102 -22.30 3.66 38.82
CA SER A 102 -23.54 3.58 38.03
C SER A 102 -23.73 4.77 37.09
N SER A 103 -23.05 5.89 37.33
CA SER A 103 -23.03 7.06 36.43
C SER A 103 -22.31 6.80 35.10
N LEU A 104 -21.28 5.95 35.05
CA LEU A 104 -20.53 5.71 33.81
C LEU A 104 -21.37 4.92 32.81
N GLN A 105 -22.18 3.99 33.30
CA GLN A 105 -23.12 3.25 32.46
C GLN A 105 -24.19 4.18 31.86
N ASN A 106 -24.67 5.15 32.64
CA ASN A 106 -25.59 6.19 32.17
C ASN A 106 -24.93 7.16 31.17
N GLU A 107 -23.67 7.53 31.37
CA GLU A 107 -22.92 8.36 30.43
C GLU A 107 -22.67 7.64 29.11
N ILE A 108 -22.27 6.37 29.15
CA ILE A 108 -22.08 5.52 27.94
C ILE A 108 -23.40 5.39 27.17
N GLN A 109 -24.51 5.15 27.87
CA GLN A 109 -25.84 5.07 27.28
C GLN A 109 -26.20 6.39 26.55
N ARG A 110 -25.97 7.54 27.19
CA ARG A 110 -26.22 8.86 26.59
C ARG A 110 -25.33 9.14 25.38
N THR A 111 -24.06 8.73 25.43
CA THR A 111 -23.16 8.89 24.28
C THR A 111 -23.58 8.02 23.09
N ASN A 112 -24.08 6.81 23.33
CA ASN A 112 -24.59 5.95 22.27
C ASN A 112 -25.85 6.54 21.63
N GLU A 113 -26.78 7.07 22.44
CA GLU A 113 -27.98 7.75 21.95
C GLU A 113 -27.64 8.95 21.05
N LEU A 114 -26.68 9.77 21.46
CA LEU A 114 -26.21 10.90 20.64
C LEU A 114 -25.53 10.45 19.34
N LEU A 115 -24.76 9.37 19.36
CA LEU A 115 -24.16 8.79 18.16
C LEU A 115 -25.21 8.25 17.18
N TYR A 116 -26.28 7.64 17.68
CA TYR A 116 -27.40 7.21 16.85
C TYR A 116 -28.14 8.39 16.22
N ALA A 117 -28.41 9.45 16.97
CA ALA A 117 -29.03 10.65 16.44
C ALA A 117 -28.18 11.31 15.34
N LEU A 118 -26.85 11.36 15.52
CA LEU A 118 -25.93 11.86 14.49
C LEU A 118 -25.89 10.97 13.25
N LEU A 119 -25.96 9.65 13.41
CA LEU A 119 -26.05 8.70 12.30
C LEU A 119 -27.37 8.84 11.53
N GLU A 120 -28.47 9.16 12.19
CA GLU A 120 -29.75 9.44 11.52
C GLU A 120 -29.70 10.74 10.71
N ILE A 121 -29.22 11.83 11.32
CA ILE A 121 -29.05 13.12 10.61
C ILE A 121 -28.15 12.94 9.37
N THR A 122 -27.02 12.25 9.51
CA THR A 122 -26.10 11.99 8.38
C THR A 122 -26.63 11.00 7.35
N ARG A 123 -27.64 10.17 7.69
CA ARG A 123 -28.35 9.32 6.72
C ARG A 123 -29.45 10.07 5.98
N GLU A 124 -30.15 10.99 6.64
CA GLU A 124 -31.16 11.86 6.02
C GLU A 124 -30.53 12.88 5.05
N ASP A 125 -29.34 13.39 5.35
CA ASP A 125 -28.61 14.28 4.42
C ASP A 125 -28.09 13.58 3.15
N LYS A 126 -28.07 12.24 3.10
CA LYS A 126 -27.67 11.46 1.90
C LYS A 126 -28.84 11.11 0.98
N SER A 127 -30.08 11.37 1.37
CA SER A 127 -31.28 11.05 0.58
C SER A 127 -31.96 12.28 -0.06
N ARG A 128 -31.34 13.46 0.04
CA ARG A 128 -31.64 14.67 -0.74
C ARG A 128 -30.58 14.89 -1.81
#